data_AF-A0A1H5TD58-F1
#
_entry.id   AF-A0A1H5TD58-F1
#
_cell.length_a   1.000
_cell.length_b   1.000
_cell.length_c   1.000
_cell.angle_alpha   90.00
_cell.angle_beta   90.00
_cell.angle_gamma   90.00
#
_symmetry.space_group_name_H-M   'P 1'
#
loop_
_entity.id
_entity.type
_entity.pdbx_description
1 polymer ?
#
loop_
_entity_poly.entity_id
_entity_poly.type
_entity_poly.pdbx_seq_one_letter_code
_entity_poly.pdbx_strand_id
1 'polypeptide(L)'
;MSALWVILLSVGMGAVGQVLLKAGANRLGELSLAPATLIPDIFRMIKTPEILIGLILFGTSFLLWVKVLTKVELSYAYPMMSLSYVIVFVMSFLWFQEAFTMQKLVGMAVIIIGIIIINK
;
A
#
# COMPACT_ATOMS: atom_id res chain seq x y z
N MET A 1 -18.06 -11.14 -13.03
CA MET A 1 -16.62 -10.81 -12.83
C MET A 1 -16.16 -11.53 -11.57
N SER A 2 -15.17 -12.43 -11.66
CA SER A 2 -14.67 -13.18 -10.49
C SER A 2 -14.14 -12.21 -9.43
N ALA A 3 -14.40 -12.49 -8.16
CA ALA A 3 -13.97 -11.65 -7.04
C ALA A 3 -12.43 -11.45 -7.03
N LEU A 4 -11.68 -12.45 -7.50
CA LEU A 4 -10.23 -12.43 -7.59
C LEU A 4 -9.67 -11.23 -8.37
N TRP A 5 -10.22 -10.88 -9.53
CA TRP A 5 -9.71 -9.74 -10.31
C TRP A 5 -9.88 -8.41 -9.57
N VAL A 6 -11.01 -8.25 -8.86
CA VAL A 6 -11.27 -7.04 -8.06
C VAL A 6 -10.31 -6.99 -6.86
N ILE A 7 -10.00 -8.13 -6.26
CA ILE A 7 -9.00 -8.26 -5.19
C ILE A 7 -7.62 -7.82 -5.70
N LEU A 8 -7.13 -8.43 -6.78
CA LEU A 8 -5.79 -8.13 -7.31
C LEU A 8 -5.67 -6.67 -7.72
N LEU A 9 -6.70 -6.10 -8.36
CA LEU A 9 -6.73 -4.69 -8.72
C LEU A 9 -6.70 -3.78 -7.48
N SER A 10 -7.56 -4.06 -6.49
CA SER A 10 -7.60 -3.32 -5.22
C SER A 10 -6.23 -3.33 -4.54
N VAL A 11 -5.68 -4.53 -4.30
CA VAL A 11 -4.40 -4.72 -3.60
C VAL A 11 -3.25 -4.05 -4.36
N GLY A 12 -3.20 -4.19 -5.69
CA GLY A 12 -2.20 -3.55 -6.53
C GLY A 12 -2.26 -2.02 -6.47
N MET A 13 -3.46 -1.44 -6.64
CA MET A 13 -3.68 0.00 -6.53
C MET A 13 -3.33 0.52 -5.14
N GLY A 14 -3.69 -0.23 -4.09
CA GLY A 14 -3.38 0.13 -2.71
C GLY A 14 -1.88 0.15 -2.44
N ALA A 15 -1.16 -0.86 -2.90
CA ALA A 15 0.29 -0.95 -2.75
C ALA A 15 1.01 0.18 -3.51
N VAL A 16 0.65 0.44 -4.77
CA VAL A 16 1.20 1.57 -5.55
C VAL A 16 0.85 2.90 -4.92
N GLY A 17 -0.39 3.07 -4.46
CA GLY A 17 -0.82 4.27 -3.75
C GLY A 17 0.02 4.54 -2.50
N GLN A 18 0.29 3.52 -1.69
CA GLN A 18 1.14 3.62 -0.50
C GLN A 18 2.60 3.99 -0.83
N VAL A 19 3.16 3.41 -1.90
CA VAL A 19 4.51 3.77 -2.36
C VAL A 19 4.55 5.24 -2.80
N LEU A 20 3.57 5.72 -3.55
CA LEU A 20 3.51 7.13 -3.95
C LEU A 20 3.33 8.07 -2.75
N LEU A 21 2.50 7.68 -1.77
CA LEU A 21 2.36 8.42 -0.51
C LEU A 21 3.72 8.51 0.22
N LYS A 22 4.49 7.42 0.25
CA LYS A 22 5.84 7.42 0.83
C LYS A 22 6.80 8.32 0.04
N ALA A 23 6.75 8.31 -1.29
CA ALA A 23 7.55 9.19 -2.13
C ALA A 23 7.25 10.67 -1.84
N GLY A 24 5.96 11.03 -1.76
CA GLY A 24 5.52 12.38 -1.39
C GLY A 24 5.92 12.77 0.04
N ALA A 25 5.81 11.84 0.99
CA ALA A 25 6.21 12.08 2.38
C ALA A 25 7.73 12.35 2.49
N ASN A 26 8.56 11.58 1.78
CA ASN A 26 10.00 11.81 1.73
C ASN A 26 10.34 13.19 1.14
N ARG A 27 9.56 13.67 0.17
CA ARG A 27 9.73 15.00 -0.43
C ARG A 27 9.30 16.14 0.50
N LEU A 28 8.25 15.92 1.29
CA LEU A 28 7.74 16.90 2.25
C LEU A 28 8.64 17.06 3.48
N GLY A 29 9.37 16.00 3.84
CA GLY A 29 10.12 15.96 5.09
C GLY A 29 9.18 15.87 6.30
N GLU A 30 9.66 16.33 7.45
CA GLU A 30 8.88 16.28 8.69
C GLU A 30 7.72 17.29 8.66
N LEU A 31 6.55 16.84 9.13
CA LEU A 31 5.33 17.65 9.27
C LEU A 31 5.03 17.77 10.75
N SER A 32 4.89 19.01 11.24
CA SER A 32 4.65 19.26 12.66
C SER A 32 3.20 18.93 13.04
N LEU A 33 2.25 19.21 12.14
CA LEU A 33 0.80 19.02 12.36
C LEU A 33 0.28 19.69 13.65
N ALA A 34 1.04 20.63 14.21
CA ALA A 34 0.60 21.44 15.34
C ALA A 34 -0.54 22.37 14.91
N PRO A 35 -1.42 22.81 15.82
CA PRO A 35 -2.53 23.71 15.48
C PRO A 35 -2.10 24.95 14.67
N ALA A 36 -0.89 25.48 14.93
CA ALA A 36 -0.33 26.62 14.22
C ALA A 36 0.17 26.31 12.79
N THR A 37 0.57 25.07 12.50
CA THR A 37 1.11 24.67 11.19
C THR A 37 0.18 23.75 10.40
N LEU A 38 -0.95 23.34 10.98
CA LEU A 38 -1.87 22.37 10.40
C LEU A 38 -2.34 22.77 9.00
N ILE A 39 -2.82 24.01 8.84
CA ILE A 39 -3.29 24.51 7.54
C ILE A 39 -2.14 24.56 6.51
N PRO A 40 -0.98 25.18 6.81
CA PRO A 40 0.20 25.10 5.93
C PRO A 40 0.61 23.67 5.55
N ASP A 41 0.66 22.75 6.51
CA ASP A 41 1.07 21.36 6.29
C ASP A 41 0.09 20.62 5.36
N ILE A 42 -1.22 20.83 5.54
CA ILE A 42 -2.25 20.30 4.63
C ILE A 42 -2.07 20.88 3.22
N PHE A 43 -1.85 22.19 3.09
CA PHE A 43 -1.61 22.79 1.77
C PHE A 43 -0.35 22.23 1.10
N ARG A 44 0.71 21.95 1.87
CA ARG A 44 1.93 21.31 1.36
C ARG A 44 1.63 19.88 0.87
N MET A 45 0.85 19.11 1.62
CA MET A 45 0.40 17.78 1.20
C MET A 45 -0.38 17.83 -0.12
N ILE A 46 -1.37 18.71 -0.22
CA ILE A 46 -2.22 18.84 -1.42
C ILE A 46 -1.40 19.28 -2.64
N LYS A 47 -0.42 20.16 -2.46
CA LYS A 47 0.47 20.64 -3.54
C LYS A 47 1.53 19.61 -3.96
N THR A 48 1.66 18.49 -3.25
CA THR A 48 2.63 17.43 -3.58
C THR A 48 1.95 16.39 -4.47
N PRO A 49 2.27 16.32 -5.78
CA PRO A 49 1.56 15.46 -6.72
C PRO A 49 1.58 13.98 -6.34
N GLU A 50 2.70 13.50 -5.80
CA GLU A 50 2.87 12.12 -5.35
C GLU A 50 1.88 11.76 -4.24
N ILE A 51 1.63 12.70 -3.30
CA ILE A 51 0.61 12.53 -2.26
C ILE A 51 -0.78 12.47 -2.88
N LEU A 52 -1.10 13.36 -3.81
CA LEU A 52 -2.43 13.44 -4.42
C LEU A 52 -2.75 12.19 -5.25
N ILE A 53 -1.82 11.76 -6.10
CA ILE A 53 -1.97 10.54 -6.91
C ILE A 53 -2.02 9.31 -5.99
N GLY A 54 -1.15 9.25 -4.99
CA GLY A 54 -1.14 8.19 -3.99
C GLY A 54 -2.47 8.08 -3.25
N LEU A 55 -3.05 9.22 -2.85
CA LEU A 55 -4.35 9.30 -2.20
C LEU A 55 -5.49 8.82 -3.11
N ILE A 56 -5.50 9.23 -4.38
CA ILE A 56 -6.52 8.78 -5.34
C ILE A 56 -6.43 7.27 -5.56
N LEU A 57 -5.23 6.72 -5.74
CA LEU A 57 -5.04 5.29 -5.93
C LEU A 57 -5.41 4.49 -4.67
N PHE A 58 -4.94 4.93 -3.51
CA PHE A 58 -5.23 4.27 -2.24
C PHE A 58 -6.71 4.36 -1.87
N GLY A 59 -7.34 5.53 -2.08
CA GLY A 59 -8.77 5.74 -1.90
C GLY A 59 -9.60 4.88 -2.85
N THR A 60 -9.21 4.77 -4.12
CA THR A 60 -9.91 3.89 -5.07
C THR A 60 -9.74 2.42 -4.69
N SER A 61 -8.53 2.02 -4.26
CA SER A 61 -8.25 0.69 -3.71
C SER A 61 -9.18 0.36 -2.54
N PHE A 62 -9.37 1.30 -1.62
CA PHE A 62 -10.30 1.15 -0.49
C PHE A 62 -11.74 0.90 -0.95
N LEU A 63 -12.25 1.66 -1.93
CA LEU A 63 -13.59 1.45 -2.46
C LEU A 63 -13.75 0.05 -3.09
N LEU A 64 -12.74 -0.41 -3.84
CA LEU A 64 -12.72 -1.76 -4.41
C LEU A 64 -12.63 -2.83 -3.31
N TRP A 65 -11.87 -2.58 -2.25
CA TRP A 65 -11.73 -3.48 -1.11
C TRP A 65 -13.07 -3.67 -0.38
N VAL A 66 -13.80 -2.58 -0.12
CA VAL A 66 -15.16 -2.66 0.44
C VAL A 66 -16.05 -3.54 -0.44
N LYS A 67 -15.98 -3.38 -1.77
CA LYS A 67 -16.73 -4.23 -2.72
C LYS A 67 -16.29 -5.70 -2.72
N VAL A 68 -15.03 -6.00 -2.42
CA VAL A 68 -14.56 -7.38 -2.25
C VAL A 68 -15.18 -7.99 -1.01
N LEU A 69 -15.16 -7.27 0.11
CA LEU A 69 -15.65 -7.76 1.40
C LEU A 69 -17.16 -8.03 1.42
N THR A 70 -17.94 -7.46 0.50
CA THR A 70 -19.36 -7.82 0.35
C THR A 70 -19.59 -9.14 -0.39
N LYS A 71 -18.54 -9.75 -0.97
CA LYS A 71 -18.64 -10.92 -1.85
C LYS A 71 -17.89 -12.16 -1.36
N VAL A 72 -16.87 -11.97 -0.54
CA VAL A 72 -16.03 -13.06 -0.04
C VAL A 72 -15.79 -12.86 1.44
N GLU A 73 -15.54 -13.96 2.14
CA GLU A 73 -15.16 -13.91 3.56
C GLU A 73 -13.81 -13.21 3.73
N LEU A 74 -13.67 -12.51 4.85
CA LEU A 74 -12.43 -11.80 5.17
C LEU A 74 -11.24 -12.76 5.25
N SER A 75 -11.44 -13.95 5.80
CA SER A 75 -10.45 -15.04 5.89
C SER A 75 -9.90 -15.46 4.53
N TYR A 76 -10.68 -15.34 3.45
CA TYR A 76 -10.25 -15.61 2.08
C TYR A 76 -9.59 -14.38 1.42
N ALA A 77 -10.09 -13.18 1.69
CA ALA A 77 -9.57 -11.95 1.10
C ALA A 77 -8.21 -11.52 1.69
N TYR A 78 -8.04 -11.64 3.01
CA TYR A 78 -6.86 -11.16 3.73
C TYR A 78 -5.54 -11.80 3.27
N PRO A 79 -5.49 -13.12 3.00
CA PRO A 79 -4.32 -13.73 2.39
C PRO A 79 -3.93 -13.11 1.05
N MET A 80 -4.88 -12.59 0.26
CA MET A 80 -4.56 -11.88 -0.98
C MET A 80 -4.06 -10.45 -0.73
N MET A 81 -4.51 -9.80 0.36
CA MET A 81 -4.03 -8.47 0.75
C MET A 81 -2.52 -8.47 1.03
N SER A 82 -1.98 -9.57 1.54
CA SER A 82 -0.55 -9.73 1.80
C SER A 82 0.35 -9.60 0.56
N LEU A 83 -0.19 -9.75 -0.66
CA LEU A 83 0.53 -9.46 -1.90
C LEU A 83 0.99 -8.00 -1.95
N SER A 84 0.30 -7.09 -1.26
CA SER A 84 0.75 -5.71 -1.09
C SER A 84 2.12 -5.62 -0.43
N TYR A 85 2.45 -6.51 0.52
CA TYR A 85 3.77 -6.53 1.14
C TYR A 85 4.86 -6.85 0.13
N VAL A 86 4.63 -7.82 -0.76
CA VAL A 86 5.56 -8.16 -1.84
C VAL A 86 5.74 -6.97 -2.77
N ILE A 87 4.64 -6.37 -3.21
CA ILE A 87 4.64 -5.23 -4.13
C ILE A 87 5.36 -4.02 -3.53
N VAL A 88 5.04 -3.68 -2.27
CA VAL A 88 5.70 -2.58 -1.54
C VAL A 88 7.17 -2.87 -1.35
N PHE A 89 7.55 -4.08 -0.96
CA PHE A 89 8.96 -4.45 -0.78
C PHE A 89 9.78 -4.29 -2.06
N VAL A 90 9.27 -4.81 -3.19
CA VAL A 90 9.93 -4.68 -4.50
C VAL A 90 10.02 -3.21 -4.91
N MET A 91 8.94 -2.44 -4.77
CA MET A 91 8.95 -1.02 -5.11
C MET A 91 9.84 -0.18 -4.18
N SER A 92 9.91 -0.50 -2.89
CA SER A 92 10.79 0.17 -1.94
C SER A 92 12.27 -0.04 -2.31
N PHE A 93 12.63 -1.25 -2.75
CA PHE A 93 13.96 -1.51 -3.28
C PHE A 93 14.23 -0.71 -4.57
N LEU A 94 13.32 -0.77 -5.55
CA LEU A 94 13.54 -0.14 -6.86
C LEU A 94 13.51 1.40 -6.81
N TRP A 95 12.58 1.97 -6.04
CA TRP A 95 12.29 3.41 -6.06
C TRP A 95 13.00 4.17 -4.94
N PHE A 96 13.10 3.59 -3.75
CA PHE A 96 13.73 4.23 -2.60
C PHE A 96 15.16 3.75 -2.35
N GLN A 97 15.65 2.81 -3.16
CA GLN A 97 16.99 2.22 -3.02
C GLN A 97 17.23 1.69 -1.58
N GLU A 98 16.16 1.23 -0.93
CA GLU A 98 16.25 0.66 0.41
C GLU A 98 17.10 -0.61 0.39
N ALA A 99 17.88 -0.83 1.45
CA ALA A 99 18.75 -1.99 1.54
C ALA A 99 17.99 -3.30 1.40
N PHE A 100 18.42 -4.11 0.43
CA PHE A 100 17.95 -5.46 0.18
C PHE A 100 18.70 -6.45 1.07
N THR A 101 18.36 -6.47 2.36
CA THR A 101 19.06 -7.34 3.31
C THR A 101 18.54 -8.77 3.22
N MET A 102 19.44 -9.73 3.49
CA MET A 102 19.07 -11.14 3.49
C MET A 102 17.99 -11.48 4.54
N GLN A 103 17.93 -10.70 5.62
CA GLN A 103 16.88 -10.79 6.64
C GLN A 103 15.49 -10.44 6.08
N LYS A 104 15.37 -9.32 5.33
CA LYS A 104 14.09 -8.92 4.72
C LYS A 104 13.61 -9.94 3.68
N LEU A 105 14.54 -10.52 2.91
CA LEU A 105 14.26 -11.59 1.96
C LEU A 105 13.70 -12.84 2.64
N VAL A 106 14.36 -13.32 3.69
CA VAL A 106 13.90 -14.49 4.45
C VAL A 106 12.52 -14.21 5.07
N GLY A 107 12.32 -13.03 5.67
CA GLY A 107 11.01 -12.63 6.18
C GLY A 107 9.93 -12.62 5.10
N MET A 108 10.23 -12.11 3.91
CA MET A 108 9.31 -12.14 2.77
C MET A 108 8.96 -13.56 2.34
N ALA A 109 9.95 -14.46 2.28
CA ALA A 109 9.72 -15.87 1.94
C ALA A 109 8.80 -16.55 2.97
N VAL A 110 8.99 -16.27 4.28
CA VAL A 110 8.12 -16.77 5.35
C VAL A 110 6.68 -16.26 5.20
N ILE A 111 6.49 -14.98 4.86
CA ILE A 111 5.16 -14.42 4.58
C ILE A 111 4.50 -15.17 3.42
N ILE A 112 5.21 -15.35 2.30
CA ILE A 112 4.73 -16.09 1.11
C ILE A 112 4.32 -17.52 1.47
N ILE A 113 5.16 -18.24 2.22
CA ILE A 113 4.85 -19.60 2.68
C ILE A 113 3.59 -19.61 3.55
N GLY A 114 3.48 -18.68 4.51
CA GLY A 114 2.29 -18.56 5.36
C GLY A 114 1.01 -18.36 4.56
N ILE A 115 1.05 -17.52 3.52
CA ILE A 115 -0.08 -17.29 2.62
C ILE A 115 -0.48 -18.56 1.87
N ILE A 116 0.49 -19.34 1.38
CA ILE A 116 0.23 -20.60 0.68
C ILE A 116 -0.42 -21.62 1.61
N ILE A 117 0.01 -21.68 2.88
CA ILE A 117 -0.56 -22.60 3.88
C ILE A 117 -2.01 -22.21 4.20
N ILE A 118 -2.31 -20.92 4.36
CA ILE A 118 -3.67 -20.45 4.71
C ILE A 118 -4.68 -20.66 3.57
N ASN A 119 -4.24 -20.59 2.32
CA ASN A 119 -5.11 -20.72 1.14
C ASN A 119 -5.23 -22.16 0.58
N LYS A 120 -4.59 -23.14 1.22
CA LYS A 120 -4.75 -24.57 0.90
C LYS A 120 -5.74 -25.21 1.87
#